data_AF-A1S9V6-F1
#
_entry.id   AF-A1S9V6-F1
#
_cell.length_a   1.000
_cell.length_b   1.000
_cell.length_c   1.000
_cell.angle_alpha   90.00
_cell.angle_beta   90.00
_cell.angle_gamma   90.00
#
_symmetry.space_group_name_H-M   'P 1'
#
loop_
_entity.id
_entity.type
_entity.pdbx_description
1 polymer ?
#
loop_
_entity_poly.entity_id
_entity_poly.type
_entity_poly.pdbx_seq_one_letter_code
_entity_poly.pdbx_strand_id
1 'polypeptide(L)'
;MPEELISYLQLGSNAFALIVAGWIYAAYIKNLNSSLQSKDEQVKAVEKNNAFLKEQISALEKKSPENIEKILNERIKIREEEITRLSEDKKSHESELSTKSQEVKRLRSDLEKSKDIRRTMDLLELDLEEEDDDFRLFSADAKYEIEEMGMVAVDSGQLMITDPCYINSEWQDDEFEDIRLLKDTETGEIYQFRKDFSNYEEKISGFDQTVNELKASGRLEAIEIENSDKINFSYAGACYATMSEKGYGEMPFKLGHMGAGIAVTTVMGDGMYPVYAEKYDGKIVRVYCNLL
;
A
#
# COMPACT_ATOMS: atom_id res chain seq x y z
N MET A 1 -32.63 -40.21 130.47
CA MET A 1 -31.73 -39.88 129.34
C MET A 1 -31.97 -40.74 128.07
N PRO A 2 -33.17 -40.79 127.45
CA PRO A 2 -33.29 -41.33 126.08
C PRO A 2 -33.91 -40.38 125.03
N GLU A 3 -34.57 -39.27 125.42
CA GLU A 3 -35.29 -38.41 124.47
C GLU A 3 -34.38 -37.50 123.63
N GLU A 4 -33.28 -36.99 124.18
CA GLU A 4 -32.33 -36.16 123.44
C GLU A 4 -31.60 -36.94 122.34
N LEU A 5 -31.37 -38.24 122.55
CA LEU A 5 -30.63 -39.10 121.62
C LEU A 5 -31.50 -39.48 120.40
N ILE A 6 -32.82 -39.65 120.61
CA ILE A 6 -33.79 -39.90 119.53
C ILE A 6 -33.98 -38.63 118.68
N SER A 7 -34.04 -37.45 119.31
CA SER A 7 -34.13 -36.16 118.60
C SER A 7 -32.90 -35.91 117.72
N TYR A 8 -31.70 -36.16 118.22
CA TYR A 8 -30.46 -36.06 117.44
C TYR A 8 -30.39 -37.06 116.27
N LEU A 9 -30.89 -38.29 116.46
CA LEU A 9 -30.99 -39.29 115.40
C LEU A 9 -31.98 -38.89 114.30
N GLN A 10 -33.12 -38.32 114.68
CA GLN A 10 -34.14 -37.85 113.76
C GLN A 10 -33.67 -36.60 112.98
N LEU A 11 -32.95 -35.70 113.65
CA LEU A 11 -32.30 -34.56 113.03
C LEU A 11 -31.19 -34.99 112.05
N GLY A 12 -30.40 -36.00 112.42
CA GLY A 12 -29.41 -36.63 111.54
C GLY A 12 -30.02 -37.31 110.32
N SER A 13 -31.15 -38.01 110.48
CA SER A 13 -31.89 -38.65 109.37
C SER A 13 -32.48 -37.63 108.41
N ASN A 14 -33.04 -36.52 108.92
CA ASN A 14 -33.57 -35.44 108.09
C ASN A 14 -32.46 -34.69 107.36
N ALA A 15 -31.32 -34.45 108.03
CA ALA A 15 -30.13 -33.88 107.39
C ALA A 15 -29.60 -34.79 106.27
N PHE A 16 -29.55 -36.11 106.51
CA PHE A 16 -29.15 -37.09 105.51
C PHE A 16 -30.13 -37.13 104.32
N ALA A 17 -31.43 -37.10 104.56
CA ALA A 17 -32.44 -37.05 103.51
C ALA A 17 -32.32 -35.79 102.64
N LEU A 18 -32.03 -34.63 103.25
CA LEU A 18 -31.77 -33.38 102.53
C LEU A 18 -30.49 -33.43 101.70
N ILE A 19 -29.44 -34.09 102.20
CA ILE A 19 -28.19 -34.30 101.44
C ILE A 19 -28.44 -35.21 100.23
N VAL A 20 -29.19 -36.31 100.41
CA VAL A 20 -29.55 -37.23 99.31
C VAL A 20 -30.44 -36.52 98.28
N ALA A 21 -31.44 -35.76 98.73
CA ALA A 21 -32.29 -34.96 97.84
C ALA A 21 -31.49 -33.90 97.07
N GLY A 22 -30.55 -33.22 97.74
CA GLY A 22 -29.62 -32.28 97.11
C GLY A 22 -28.72 -32.95 96.07
N TRP A 23 -28.25 -34.16 96.35
CA TRP A 23 -27.42 -34.93 95.41
C TRP A 23 -28.22 -35.40 94.18
N ILE A 24 -29.45 -35.88 94.36
CA ILE A 24 -30.35 -36.26 93.27
C ILE A 24 -30.68 -35.02 92.41
N TYR A 25 -30.96 -33.88 93.02
CA TYR A 25 -31.22 -32.63 92.31
C TYR A 25 -30.00 -32.15 91.53
N ALA A 26 -28.80 -32.22 92.12
CA ALA A 26 -27.55 -31.91 91.44
C ALA A 26 -27.27 -32.86 90.26
N ALA A 27 -27.54 -34.16 90.43
CA ALA A 27 -27.42 -35.15 89.36
C ALA A 27 -28.41 -34.90 88.21
N TYR A 28 -29.65 -34.51 88.54
CA TYR A 28 -30.67 -34.13 87.56
C TYR A 28 -30.29 -32.88 86.77
N ILE A 29 -29.80 -31.82 87.44
CA ILE A 29 -29.28 -30.62 86.77
C ILE A 29 -28.10 -30.96 85.87
N LYS A 30 -27.18 -31.81 86.33
CA LYS A 30 -26.03 -32.24 85.52
C LYS A 30 -26.47 -32.99 84.27
N ASN A 31 -27.48 -33.86 84.38
CA ASN A 31 -28.05 -34.57 83.24
C ASN A 31 -28.73 -33.62 82.24
N LEU A 32 -29.53 -32.67 82.73
CA LEU A 32 -30.14 -31.61 81.90
C LEU A 32 -29.10 -30.78 81.16
N ASN A 33 -28.03 -30.37 81.83
CA ASN A 33 -26.93 -29.63 81.20
C ASN A 33 -26.21 -30.48 80.15
N SER A 34 -25.98 -31.76 80.42
CA SER A 34 -25.38 -32.67 79.44
C SER A 34 -26.28 -32.90 78.22
N SER A 35 -27.60 -32.99 78.43
CA SER A 35 -28.58 -33.11 77.35
C SER A 35 -28.70 -31.81 76.54
N LEU A 36 -28.60 -30.64 77.18
CA LEU A 36 -28.55 -29.34 76.50
C LEU A 36 -27.28 -29.22 75.66
N GLN A 37 -26.13 -29.59 76.20
CA GLN A 37 -24.86 -29.57 75.49
C GLN A 37 -24.87 -30.51 74.28
N SER A 38 -25.42 -31.73 74.42
CA SER A 38 -25.59 -32.65 73.29
C SER A 38 -26.53 -32.11 72.21
N LYS A 39 -27.61 -31.42 72.59
CA LYS A 39 -28.51 -30.77 71.63
C LYS A 39 -27.85 -29.58 70.93
N ASP A 40 -27.07 -28.77 71.64
CA ASP A 40 -26.29 -27.67 71.05
C ASP A 40 -25.25 -28.19 70.05
N GLU A 41 -24.60 -29.31 70.35
CA GLU A 41 -23.68 -29.98 69.43
C GLU A 41 -24.40 -30.49 68.18
N GLN A 42 -25.61 -31.06 68.34
CA GLN A 42 -26.43 -31.47 67.21
C GLN A 42 -26.90 -30.27 66.36
N VAL A 43 -27.31 -29.18 66.99
CA VAL A 43 -27.71 -27.95 66.28
C VAL A 43 -26.53 -27.40 65.49
N LYS A 44 -25.34 -27.31 66.10
CA LYS A 44 -24.11 -26.88 65.38
C LYS A 44 -23.74 -27.82 64.23
N ALA A 45 -23.92 -29.13 64.40
CA ALA A 45 -23.68 -30.10 63.33
C ALA A 45 -24.66 -29.91 62.16
N VAL A 46 -25.94 -29.68 62.47
CA VAL A 46 -26.98 -29.42 61.47
C VAL A 46 -26.75 -28.08 60.76
N GLU A 47 -26.37 -27.03 61.48
CA GLU A 47 -26.02 -25.73 60.91
C GLU A 47 -24.83 -25.84 59.95
N LYS A 48 -23.78 -26.56 60.33
CA LYS A 48 -22.62 -26.83 59.46
C LYS A 48 -23.02 -27.59 58.20
N ASN A 49 -23.87 -28.61 58.32
CA ASN A 49 -24.37 -29.36 57.16
C ASN A 49 -25.22 -28.48 56.25
N ASN A 50 -26.07 -27.61 56.81
CA ASN A 50 -26.86 -26.66 56.02
C ASN A 50 -25.98 -25.64 55.28
N ALA A 51 -24.95 -25.12 55.95
CA ALA A 51 -23.99 -24.20 55.32
C ALA A 51 -23.24 -24.90 54.17
N PHE A 52 -22.80 -26.14 54.39
CA PHE A 52 -22.13 -26.95 53.37
C PHE A 52 -23.04 -27.27 52.18
N LEU A 53 -24.30 -27.63 52.42
CA LEU A 53 -25.28 -27.84 51.35
C LEU A 53 -25.54 -26.57 50.55
N LYS A 54 -25.63 -25.40 51.20
CA LYS A 54 -25.75 -24.11 50.52
C LYS A 54 -24.55 -23.81 49.62
N GLU A 55 -23.33 -24.07 50.10
CA GLU A 55 -22.12 -23.91 49.27
C GLU A 55 -22.14 -24.86 48.07
N GLN A 56 -22.53 -26.12 48.25
CA GLN A 56 -22.62 -27.06 47.15
C GLN A 56 -23.69 -26.68 46.12
N ILE A 57 -24.87 -26.23 46.57
CA ILE A 57 -25.94 -25.76 45.68
C ILE A 57 -25.43 -24.55 44.88
N SER A 58 -24.78 -23.58 45.52
CA SER A 58 -24.20 -22.44 44.81
C SER A 58 -23.10 -22.85 43.82
N ALA A 59 -22.28 -23.84 44.17
CA ALA A 59 -21.27 -24.37 43.27
C ALA A 59 -21.87 -25.12 42.07
N LEU A 60 -22.99 -25.82 42.27
CA LEU A 60 -23.74 -26.49 41.20
C LEU A 60 -24.48 -25.49 40.32
N GLU A 61 -25.06 -24.42 40.88
CA GLU A 61 -25.69 -23.33 40.11
C GLU A 61 -24.67 -22.60 39.23
N LYS A 62 -23.45 -22.38 39.72
CA LYS A 62 -22.35 -21.83 38.90
C LYS A 62 -21.89 -22.76 37.79
N LYS A 63 -22.03 -24.07 37.98
CA LYS A 63 -21.72 -25.10 36.98
C LYS A 63 -22.94 -25.51 36.14
N SER A 64 -24.09 -24.89 36.39
CA SER A 64 -25.31 -25.18 35.64
C SER A 64 -25.08 -24.87 34.15
N PRO A 65 -25.54 -25.74 33.24
CA PRO A 65 -25.43 -25.52 31.80
C PRO A 65 -25.93 -24.13 31.37
N GLU A 66 -27.02 -23.65 31.98
CA GLU A 66 -27.62 -22.34 31.67
C GLU A 66 -26.71 -21.16 32.03
N ASN A 67 -26.01 -21.22 33.16
CA ASN A 67 -25.08 -20.17 33.58
C ASN A 67 -23.82 -20.17 32.70
N ILE A 68 -23.35 -21.36 32.32
CA ILE A 68 -22.23 -21.52 31.40
C ILE A 68 -22.59 -20.99 30.01
N GLU A 69 -23.79 -21.29 29.53
CA GLU A 69 -24.30 -20.79 28.24
C GLU A 69 -24.45 -19.27 28.25
N LYS A 70 -24.97 -18.69 29.33
CA LYS A 70 -25.06 -17.23 29.49
C LYS A 70 -23.68 -16.58 29.45
N ILE A 71 -22.70 -17.10 30.21
CA ILE A 71 -21.33 -16.58 30.23
C ILE A 71 -20.66 -16.72 28.86
N LEU A 72 -20.87 -17.86 28.18
CA LEU A 72 -20.35 -18.07 26.83
C LEU A 72 -20.95 -17.09 25.83
N ASN A 73 -22.27 -16.88 25.85
CA ASN A 73 -22.94 -15.93 24.98
C ASN A 73 -22.48 -14.49 25.22
N GLU A 74 -22.33 -14.07 26.49
CA GLU A 74 -21.76 -12.76 26.81
C GLU A 74 -20.32 -12.63 26.27
N ARG A 75 -19.52 -13.68 26.40
CA ARG A 75 -18.13 -13.67 25.91
C ARG A 75 -18.05 -13.66 24.39
N ILE A 76 -18.91 -14.40 23.70
CA ILE A 76 -19.03 -14.41 22.24
C ILE A 76 -19.42 -13.02 21.77
N LYS A 77 -20.44 -12.41 22.39
CA LYS A 77 -20.89 -11.06 22.06
C LYS A 77 -19.77 -10.03 22.21
N ILE A 78 -19.05 -10.03 23.34
CA ILE A 78 -17.89 -9.15 23.55
C ILE A 78 -16.82 -9.37 22.48
N ARG A 79 -16.58 -10.61 22.08
CA ARG A 79 -15.60 -10.93 21.02
C ARG A 79 -16.06 -10.45 19.65
N GLU A 80 -17.34 -10.61 19.32
CA GLU A 80 -17.91 -10.13 18.06
C GLU A 80 -17.85 -8.60 17.97
N GLU A 81 -18.22 -7.90 19.04
CA GLU A 81 -18.10 -6.44 19.14
C GLU A 81 -16.65 -5.99 18.96
N GLU A 82 -15.69 -6.67 19.61
CA GLU A 82 -14.26 -6.37 19.49
C GLU A 82 -13.72 -6.63 18.08
N ILE A 83 -14.12 -7.73 17.43
CA ILE A 83 -13.75 -8.04 16.03
C ILE A 83 -14.29 -6.96 15.09
N THR A 84 -15.53 -6.50 15.33
CA THR A 84 -16.15 -5.47 14.51
C THR A 84 -15.39 -4.16 14.63
N ARG A 85 -15.06 -3.72 15.85
CA ARG A 85 -14.25 -2.51 16.08
C ARG A 85 -12.87 -2.62 15.41
N LEU A 86 -12.18 -3.74 15.58
CA LEU A 86 -10.87 -3.96 14.95
C LEU A 86 -10.94 -3.97 13.43
N SER A 87 -12.03 -4.46 12.84
CA SER A 87 -12.25 -4.42 11.40
C SER A 87 -12.45 -3.00 10.89
N GLU A 88 -13.18 -2.15 11.65
CA GLU A 88 -13.36 -0.73 11.32
C GLU A 88 -12.05 0.05 11.43
N ASP A 89 -11.31 -0.14 12.53
CA ASP A 89 -10.00 0.49 12.75
C ASP A 89 -9.02 0.12 11.63
N LYS A 90 -8.98 -1.17 11.24
CA LYS A 90 -8.14 -1.65 10.13
C LYS A 90 -8.47 -0.93 8.82
N LYS A 91 -9.76 -0.80 8.49
CA LYS A 91 -10.21 -0.14 7.25
C LYS A 91 -9.84 1.35 7.24
N SER A 92 -9.98 2.02 8.39
CA SER A 92 -9.55 3.42 8.54
C SER A 92 -8.05 3.56 8.30
N HIS A 93 -7.24 2.72 8.95
CA HIS A 93 -5.78 2.76 8.79
C HIS A 93 -5.31 2.39 7.39
N GLU A 94 -5.94 1.44 6.70
CA GLU A 94 -5.62 1.14 5.29
C GLU A 94 -5.83 2.38 4.40
N SER A 95 -6.89 3.14 4.64
CA SER A 95 -7.16 4.37 3.88
C SER A 95 -6.12 5.47 4.17
N GLU A 96 -5.75 5.69 5.43
CA GLU A 96 -4.70 6.65 5.81
C GLU A 96 -3.32 6.25 5.30
N LEU A 97 -3.02 4.96 5.28
CA LEU A 97 -1.75 4.46 4.77
C LEU A 97 -1.65 4.67 3.26
N SER A 98 -2.76 4.48 2.54
CA SER A 98 -2.84 4.75 1.10
C SER A 98 -2.60 6.23 0.79
N THR A 99 -3.25 7.14 1.52
CA THR A 99 -3.07 8.59 1.28
C THR A 99 -1.65 9.04 1.59
N LYS A 100 -1.09 8.63 2.74
CA LYS A 100 0.31 8.93 3.08
C LYS A 100 1.30 8.32 2.09
N SER A 101 1.06 7.11 1.61
CA SER A 101 1.93 6.49 0.60
C SER A 101 1.89 7.27 -0.72
N GLN A 102 0.74 7.81 -1.10
CA GLN A 102 0.61 8.66 -2.28
C GLN A 102 1.32 10.01 -2.10
N GLU A 103 1.20 10.64 -0.93
CA GLU A 103 1.93 11.87 -0.59
C GLU A 103 3.44 11.65 -0.61
N VAL A 104 3.94 10.56 -0.02
CA VAL A 104 5.38 10.23 -0.06
C VAL A 104 5.86 10.03 -1.50
N LYS A 105 5.06 9.39 -2.37
CA LYS A 105 5.40 9.22 -3.79
C LYS A 105 5.49 10.56 -4.51
N ARG A 106 4.55 11.47 -4.24
CA ARG A 106 4.57 12.85 -4.78
C ARG A 106 5.80 13.62 -4.30
N LEU A 107 6.06 13.64 -2.99
CA LEU A 107 7.20 14.32 -2.41
C LEU A 107 8.54 13.78 -2.93
N ARG A 108 8.65 12.47 -3.16
CA ARG A 108 9.84 11.88 -3.79
C ARG A 108 10.03 12.38 -5.23
N SER A 109 8.97 12.45 -6.02
CA SER A 109 9.05 12.98 -7.38
C SER A 109 9.45 14.46 -7.40
N ASP A 110 8.90 15.27 -6.49
CA ASP A 110 9.26 16.68 -6.37
C ASP A 110 10.73 16.87 -5.92
N LEU A 111 11.20 16.03 -5.00
CA LEU A 111 12.60 16.00 -4.57
C LEU A 111 13.54 15.60 -5.71
N GLU A 112 13.15 14.64 -6.54
CA GLU A 112 13.95 14.20 -7.69
C GLU A 112 14.05 15.32 -8.73
N LYS A 113 12.94 16.00 -9.06
CA LYS A 113 12.95 17.20 -9.90
C LYS A 113 13.85 18.30 -9.34
N SER A 114 13.79 18.56 -8.02
CA SER A 114 14.66 19.55 -7.37
C SER A 114 16.13 19.14 -7.38
N LYS A 115 16.44 17.85 -7.23
CA LYS A 115 17.81 17.35 -7.36
C LYS A 115 18.35 17.50 -8.79
N ASP A 116 17.52 17.25 -9.80
CA ASP A 116 17.91 17.45 -11.19
C ASP A 116 18.17 18.93 -11.48
N ILE A 117 17.31 19.83 -10.99
CA ILE A 117 17.54 21.28 -11.06
C ILE A 117 18.86 21.66 -10.37
N ARG A 118 19.12 21.10 -9.18
CA ARG A 118 20.38 21.36 -8.48
C ARG A 118 21.58 20.84 -9.27
N ARG A 119 21.51 19.64 -9.86
CA ARG A 119 22.59 19.12 -10.70
C ARG A 119 22.82 19.97 -11.94
N THR A 120 21.77 20.48 -12.56
CA THR A 120 21.91 21.43 -13.67
C THR A 120 22.52 22.74 -13.19
N MET A 121 22.16 23.22 -11.99
CA MET A 121 22.74 24.42 -11.41
C MET A 121 24.22 24.23 -11.05
N ASP A 122 24.58 23.12 -10.42
CA ASP A 122 25.96 22.74 -10.12
C ASP A 122 26.77 22.59 -11.42
N LEU A 123 26.21 22.01 -12.50
CA LEU A 123 26.84 21.95 -13.83
C LEU A 123 27.06 23.34 -14.44
N LEU A 124 26.11 24.25 -14.28
CA LEU A 124 26.22 25.63 -14.77
C LEU A 124 27.16 26.48 -13.92
N GLU A 125 27.34 26.17 -12.64
CA GLU A 125 28.30 26.83 -11.74
C GLU A 125 29.74 26.30 -11.91
N LEU A 126 29.93 25.03 -12.29
CA LEU A 126 31.25 24.40 -12.41
C LEU A 126 32.15 24.98 -13.52
N ASP A 127 31.61 25.77 -14.46
CA ASP A 127 32.38 26.42 -15.53
C ASP A 127 32.69 27.91 -15.26
N LEU A 128 32.32 28.45 -14.09
CA LEU A 128 32.49 29.89 -13.77
C LEU A 128 33.35 30.11 -12.52
N GLU A 129 34.58 29.59 -12.53
CA GLU A 129 35.65 29.97 -11.59
C GLU A 129 36.47 31.20 -12.08
N GLU A 130 35.91 32.06 -12.93
CA GLU A 130 36.52 33.36 -13.26
C GLU A 130 35.85 34.49 -12.47
N GLU A 131 36.42 34.75 -11.29
CA GLU A 131 36.55 35.98 -10.46
C GLU A 131 35.66 37.24 -10.63
N ASP A 132 34.50 37.22 -11.29
CA ASP A 132 33.61 38.38 -11.36
C ASP A 132 32.26 38.10 -10.69
N ASP A 133 32.00 38.77 -9.55
CA ASP A 133 30.74 38.76 -8.77
C ASP A 133 29.47 39.14 -9.59
N ASP A 134 29.64 39.61 -10.83
CA ASP A 134 28.59 39.98 -11.78
C ASP A 134 28.07 38.79 -12.62
N PHE A 135 28.67 37.60 -12.50
CA PHE A 135 28.31 36.40 -13.28
C PHE A 135 27.53 35.35 -12.49
N ARG A 136 26.76 35.74 -11.46
CA ARG A 136 25.73 34.84 -10.94
C ARG A 136 24.70 34.60 -12.03
N LEU A 137 24.61 33.36 -12.54
CA LEU A 137 23.65 32.99 -13.59
C LEU A 137 22.21 33.31 -13.18
N PHE A 138 21.93 33.30 -11.86
CA PHE A 138 20.64 33.63 -11.25
C PHE A 138 20.83 34.52 -10.01
N SER A 139 19.99 35.55 -9.87
CA SER A 139 19.92 36.36 -8.65
C SER A 139 19.42 35.55 -7.44
N ALA A 140 19.86 35.91 -6.23
CA ALA A 140 19.37 35.28 -4.99
C ALA A 140 17.85 35.47 -4.77
N ASP A 141 17.26 36.49 -5.41
CA ASP A 141 15.82 36.79 -5.40
C ASP A 141 15.10 36.27 -6.67
N ALA A 142 15.72 35.36 -7.43
CA ALA A 142 15.18 34.86 -8.68
C ALA A 142 13.77 34.26 -8.49
N LYS A 143 12.81 34.80 -9.24
CA LYS A 143 11.44 34.28 -9.28
C LYS A 143 11.34 33.13 -10.26
N TYR A 144 10.63 32.09 -9.83
CA TYR A 144 10.28 30.95 -10.66
C TYR A 144 8.93 31.17 -11.32
N GLU A 145 8.90 31.07 -12.65
CA GLU A 145 7.69 31.27 -13.45
C GLU A 145 7.58 30.16 -14.51
N ILE A 146 6.38 29.62 -14.67
CA ILE A 146 6.06 28.69 -15.76
C ILE A 146 5.23 29.45 -16.78
N GLU A 147 5.69 29.48 -18.03
CA GLU A 147 5.05 30.19 -19.13
C GLU A 147 4.75 29.22 -20.28
N GLU A 148 3.54 29.28 -20.82
CA GLU A 148 3.20 28.58 -22.08
C GLU A 148 3.82 29.37 -23.23
N MET A 149 4.82 28.79 -23.89
CA MET A 149 5.54 29.43 -24.98
C MET A 149 4.77 29.40 -26.30
N GLY A 150 3.88 28.42 -26.45
CA GLY A 150 3.06 28.24 -27.65
C GLY A 150 2.73 26.78 -27.92
N MET A 151 2.36 26.50 -29.17
CA MET A 151 1.93 25.18 -29.64
C MET A 151 2.80 24.76 -30.82
N VAL A 152 3.17 23.48 -30.89
CA VAL A 152 3.83 22.87 -32.05
C VAL A 152 2.86 21.98 -32.80
N ALA A 153 2.78 22.17 -34.12
CA ALA A 153 2.00 21.34 -35.02
C ALA A 153 2.81 20.12 -35.45
N VAL A 154 2.21 18.93 -35.37
CA VAL A 154 2.81 17.66 -35.74
C VAL A 154 1.92 16.98 -36.77
N ASP A 155 2.48 16.62 -37.93
CA ASP A 155 1.75 16.11 -39.12
C ASP A 155 2.24 14.71 -39.57
N SER A 156 3.00 14.01 -38.72
CA SER A 156 3.38 12.60 -38.94
C SER A 156 3.69 11.86 -37.62
N GLY A 157 3.16 12.36 -36.50
CA GLY A 157 3.46 11.85 -35.16
C GLY A 157 4.93 11.99 -34.73
N GLN A 158 5.70 12.86 -35.37
CA GLN A 158 7.13 13.04 -35.14
C GLN A 158 7.44 14.51 -34.82
N LEU A 159 8.28 14.73 -33.81
CA LEU A 159 8.76 16.05 -33.41
C LEU A 159 10.30 16.05 -33.41
N MET A 160 10.90 17.08 -33.99
CA MET A 160 12.35 17.27 -34.01
C MET A 160 12.74 18.55 -33.27
N ILE A 161 13.78 18.46 -32.45
CA ILE A 161 14.44 19.61 -31.82
C ILE A 161 15.85 19.70 -32.38
N THR A 162 16.18 20.85 -32.97
CA THR A 162 17.49 21.13 -33.57
C THR A 162 17.79 22.63 -33.49
N ASP A 163 19.07 22.98 -33.53
CA ASP A 163 19.46 24.37 -33.78
C ASP A 163 19.10 24.75 -35.23
N PRO A 164 18.38 25.86 -35.46
CA PRO A 164 18.07 26.35 -36.79
C PRO A 164 19.30 26.60 -37.68
N CYS A 165 20.46 26.93 -37.10
CA CYS A 165 21.70 27.18 -37.84
C CYS A 165 22.16 25.92 -38.60
N TYR A 166 21.94 24.73 -38.03
CA TYR A 166 22.35 23.47 -38.64
C TYR A 166 21.44 23.03 -39.79
N ILE A 167 20.20 23.50 -39.84
CA ILE A 167 19.26 23.16 -40.91
C ILE A 167 19.82 23.55 -42.29
N ASN A 168 20.52 24.68 -42.40
CA ASN A 168 21.07 25.12 -43.68
C ASN A 168 22.44 24.53 -44.00
N SER A 169 23.25 24.19 -43.00
CA SER A 169 24.65 23.77 -43.19
C SER A 169 24.84 22.25 -43.13
N GLU A 170 24.15 21.59 -42.20
CA GLU A 170 24.39 20.20 -41.81
C GLU A 170 23.28 19.26 -42.29
N TRP A 171 22.12 19.79 -42.70
CA TRP A 171 21.03 18.97 -43.23
C TRP A 171 21.48 18.19 -44.47
N GLN A 172 21.07 16.92 -44.51
CA GLN A 172 21.33 15.99 -45.60
C GLN A 172 20.01 15.67 -46.31
N ASP A 173 20.03 15.68 -47.64
CA ASP A 173 18.89 15.34 -48.48
C ASP A 173 18.92 13.85 -48.83
N ASP A 174 18.73 13.01 -47.83
CA ASP A 174 18.64 11.57 -48.03
C ASP A 174 17.19 11.15 -48.30
N GLU A 175 17.01 10.27 -49.28
CA GLU A 175 15.70 9.71 -49.56
C GLU A 175 15.29 8.74 -48.44
N PHE A 176 14.07 8.95 -47.94
CA PHE A 176 13.49 8.04 -46.96
C PHE A 176 12.97 6.77 -47.66
N GLU A 177 13.62 5.65 -47.38
CA GLU A 177 13.15 4.33 -47.81
C GLU A 177 12.37 3.67 -46.67
N ASP A 178 11.05 3.59 -46.81
CA ASP A 178 10.20 2.86 -45.87
C ASP A 178 10.34 1.35 -46.09
N ILE A 179 11.42 0.76 -45.54
CA ILE A 179 11.71 -0.66 -45.67
C ILE A 179 10.98 -1.42 -44.55
N ARG A 180 9.66 -1.60 -44.71
CA ARG A 180 8.89 -2.54 -43.87
C ARG A 180 8.86 -3.89 -44.56
N LEU A 181 9.54 -4.88 -43.99
CA LEU A 181 9.58 -6.23 -44.51
C LEU A 181 8.68 -7.15 -43.70
N LEU A 182 7.84 -7.90 -44.39
CA LEU A 182 7.06 -9.00 -43.82
C LEU A 182 7.66 -10.30 -44.34
N LYS A 183 7.97 -11.22 -43.45
CA LYS A 183 8.42 -12.57 -43.79
C LYS A 183 7.26 -13.54 -43.63
N ASP A 184 7.04 -14.36 -44.65
CA ASP A 184 6.14 -15.50 -44.53
C ASP A 184 6.84 -16.65 -43.80
N THR A 185 6.19 -17.16 -42.77
CA THR A 185 6.69 -18.29 -41.96
C THR A 185 6.61 -19.63 -42.69
N GLU A 186 5.77 -19.76 -43.72
CA GLU A 186 5.59 -21.01 -44.47
C GLU A 186 6.46 -21.10 -45.73
N THR A 187 6.57 -20.01 -46.50
CA THR A 187 7.33 -19.98 -47.76
C THR A 187 8.73 -19.40 -47.60
N GLY A 188 8.96 -18.61 -46.53
CA GLY A 188 10.20 -17.86 -46.35
C GLY A 188 10.35 -16.67 -47.30
N GLU A 189 9.32 -16.34 -48.08
CA GLU A 189 9.32 -15.16 -48.95
C GLU A 189 9.24 -13.87 -48.11
N ILE A 190 9.86 -12.82 -48.63
CA ILE A 190 9.92 -11.50 -48.01
C ILE A 190 9.15 -10.52 -48.88
N TYR A 191 8.16 -9.86 -48.28
CA TYR A 191 7.34 -8.83 -48.92
C TYR A 191 7.65 -7.45 -48.35
N GLN A 192 7.80 -6.45 -49.22
CA GLN A 192 8.13 -5.08 -48.85
C GLN A 192 6.93 -4.14 -49.04
N PHE A 193 6.62 -3.34 -48.02
CA PHE A 193 5.61 -2.29 -48.09
C PHE A 193 6.00 -1.21 -49.13
N ARG A 194 5.01 -0.71 -49.88
CA ARG A 194 5.14 0.23 -51.03
C ARG A 194 5.80 -0.33 -52.30
N LYS A 195 6.35 -1.55 -52.26
CA LYS A 195 6.87 -2.24 -53.45
C LYS A 195 5.96 -3.39 -53.87
N ASP A 196 5.62 -4.26 -52.92
CA ASP A 196 4.80 -5.46 -53.17
C ASP A 196 3.32 -5.26 -52.76
N PHE A 197 3.06 -4.35 -51.82
CA PHE A 197 1.70 -3.94 -51.44
C PHE A 197 1.71 -2.51 -50.89
N SER A 198 0.65 -1.73 -51.18
CA SER A 198 0.59 -0.32 -50.76
C SER A 198 -0.37 -0.09 -49.59
N ASN A 199 -1.25 -1.04 -49.31
CA ASN A 199 -2.19 -0.96 -48.19
C ASN A 199 -2.28 -2.31 -47.47
N TYR A 200 -2.46 -2.30 -46.15
CA TYR A 200 -2.55 -3.52 -45.34
C TYR A 200 -3.90 -4.25 -45.51
N GLU A 201 -4.87 -3.60 -46.15
CA GLU A 201 -6.14 -4.20 -46.58
C GLU A 201 -6.08 -4.79 -48.00
N GLU A 202 -4.96 -4.58 -48.70
CA GLU A 202 -4.75 -5.15 -50.04
C GLU A 202 -4.40 -6.64 -49.94
N LYS A 203 -4.70 -7.39 -51.00
CA LYS A 203 -4.30 -8.79 -51.12
C LYS A 203 -2.96 -8.86 -51.85
N ILE A 204 -1.99 -9.53 -51.26
CA ILE A 204 -0.71 -9.80 -51.93
C ILE A 204 -0.93 -10.86 -53.01
N SER A 205 -0.30 -10.70 -54.17
CA SER A 205 -0.37 -11.68 -55.26
C SER A 205 0.10 -13.06 -54.79
N GLY A 206 -0.82 -14.03 -54.69
CA GLY A 206 -0.52 -15.37 -54.15
C GLY A 206 -1.33 -15.75 -52.92
N PHE A 207 -2.01 -14.79 -52.27
CA PHE A 207 -2.85 -15.02 -51.10
C PHE A 207 -4.30 -14.57 -51.32
N ASP A 208 -5.26 -15.35 -50.81
CA ASP A 208 -6.68 -15.01 -50.84
C ASP A 208 -7.10 -14.06 -49.70
N GLN A 209 -6.23 -13.89 -48.70
CA GLN A 209 -6.44 -13.11 -47.48
C GLN A 209 -5.70 -11.76 -47.55
N THR A 210 -6.16 -10.78 -46.77
CA THR A 210 -5.50 -9.45 -46.67
C THR A 210 -4.23 -9.50 -45.82
N VAL A 211 -3.33 -8.53 -45.96
CA VAL A 211 -2.09 -8.46 -45.15
C VAL A 211 -2.40 -8.40 -43.65
N ASN A 212 -3.45 -7.69 -43.24
CA ASN A 212 -3.90 -7.65 -41.85
C ASN A 212 -4.38 -9.01 -41.34
N GLU A 213 -5.15 -9.75 -42.14
CA GLU A 213 -5.59 -11.11 -41.79
C GLU A 213 -4.40 -12.08 -41.71
N LEU A 214 -3.43 -11.94 -42.62
CA LEU A 214 -2.21 -12.76 -42.63
C LEU A 214 -1.31 -12.45 -41.42
N LYS A 215 -1.18 -11.19 -41.01
CA LYS A 215 -0.51 -10.80 -39.75
C LYS A 215 -1.26 -11.33 -38.52
N ALA A 216 -2.59 -11.22 -38.49
CA ALA A 216 -3.40 -11.71 -37.38
C ALA A 216 -3.36 -13.24 -37.24
N SER A 217 -3.21 -13.95 -38.36
CA SER A 217 -3.05 -15.41 -38.38
C SER A 217 -1.65 -15.89 -37.98
N GLY A 218 -0.67 -14.98 -37.82
CA GLY A 218 0.73 -15.31 -37.52
C GLY A 218 1.53 -15.85 -38.71
N ARG A 219 0.97 -15.78 -39.93
CA ARG A 219 1.62 -16.25 -41.15
C ARG A 219 2.66 -15.25 -41.67
N LEU A 220 2.39 -13.95 -41.51
CA LEU A 220 3.34 -12.88 -41.82
C LEU A 220 3.90 -12.27 -40.53
N GLU A 221 5.20 -12.45 -40.31
CA GLU A 221 5.94 -11.81 -39.23
C GLU A 221 6.68 -10.57 -39.75
N ALA A 222 6.57 -9.45 -39.04
CA ALA A 222 7.34 -8.27 -39.37
C ALA A 222 8.80 -8.49 -38.99
N ILE A 223 9.71 -8.29 -39.95
CA ILE A 223 11.13 -8.25 -39.66
C ILE A 223 11.43 -6.85 -39.12
N GLU A 224 11.89 -6.79 -37.88
CA GLU A 224 12.46 -5.57 -37.31
C GLU A 224 13.83 -5.31 -37.94
N ILE A 225 13.93 -4.22 -38.70
CA ILE A 225 15.20 -3.76 -39.25
C ILE A 225 15.71 -2.67 -38.31
N GLU A 226 16.82 -2.94 -37.63
CA GLU A 226 17.55 -1.92 -36.91
C GLU A 226 18.21 -0.97 -37.92
N ASN A 227 17.58 0.18 -38.17
CA ASN A 227 18.12 1.24 -39.04
C ASN A 227 19.06 2.19 -38.26
N SER A 228 19.70 1.74 -37.18
CA SER A 228 20.58 2.56 -36.34
C SER A 228 21.70 3.22 -37.14
N ASP A 229 22.22 2.50 -38.13
CA ASP A 229 23.34 2.94 -38.97
C ASP A 229 22.90 3.97 -40.03
N LYS A 230 21.59 4.16 -40.22
CA LYS A 230 21.00 5.14 -41.15
C LYS A 230 20.52 6.41 -40.43
N ILE A 231 20.73 6.53 -39.12
CA ILE A 231 20.37 7.75 -38.38
C ILE A 231 21.40 8.83 -38.71
N ASN A 232 20.96 9.83 -39.47
CA ASN A 232 21.72 11.03 -39.78
C ASN A 232 20.84 12.26 -39.62
N PHE A 233 21.44 13.45 -39.72
CA PHE A 233 20.70 14.70 -39.68
C PHE A 233 20.00 14.99 -41.02
N SER A 234 18.91 14.25 -41.26
CA SER A 234 18.03 14.36 -42.43
C SER A 234 16.59 14.02 -42.03
N TYR A 235 15.65 14.26 -42.94
CA TYR A 235 14.28 13.79 -42.79
C TYR A 235 14.22 12.26 -42.63
N ALA A 236 14.95 11.53 -43.48
CA ALA A 236 14.99 10.07 -43.43
C ALA A 236 15.55 9.56 -42.09
N GLY A 237 16.63 10.18 -41.60
CA GLY A 237 17.23 9.87 -40.31
C GLY A 237 16.29 10.12 -39.13
N ALA A 238 15.53 11.23 -39.15
CA ALA A 238 14.51 11.51 -38.15
C ALA A 238 13.38 10.46 -38.16
N CYS A 239 12.95 10.01 -39.34
CA CYS A 239 11.97 8.93 -39.46
C CYS A 239 12.52 7.59 -38.93
N TYR A 240 13.76 7.22 -39.26
CA TYR A 240 14.37 6.00 -38.72
C TYR A 240 14.53 6.04 -37.20
N ALA A 241 14.90 7.20 -36.64
CA ALA A 241 15.04 7.39 -35.19
C ALA A 241 13.71 7.20 -34.45
N THR A 242 12.62 7.75 -35.00
CA THR A 242 11.28 7.69 -34.38
C THR A 242 10.55 6.36 -34.64
N MET A 243 10.88 5.65 -35.71
CA MET A 243 10.38 4.29 -35.98
C MET A 243 11.11 3.20 -35.19
N SER A 244 12.19 3.53 -34.50
CA SER A 244 12.88 2.60 -33.60
C SER A 244 11.96 2.16 -32.45
N GLU A 245 12.25 1.01 -31.82
CA GLU A 245 11.50 0.53 -30.65
C GLU A 245 11.46 1.56 -29.51
N LYS A 246 12.50 2.39 -29.39
CA LYS A 246 12.59 3.45 -28.37
C LYS A 246 11.68 4.63 -28.68
N GLY A 247 11.31 4.85 -29.94
CA GLY A 247 10.52 6.00 -30.37
C GLY A 247 11.26 7.34 -30.34
N TYR A 248 12.57 7.34 -30.13
CA TYR A 248 13.40 8.55 -30.18
C TYR A 248 14.84 8.23 -30.59
N GLY A 249 15.55 9.25 -31.09
CA GLY A 249 16.97 9.14 -31.40
C GLY A 249 17.66 10.48 -31.60
N GLU A 250 18.92 10.54 -31.18
CA GLU A 250 19.81 11.67 -31.42
C GLU A 250 20.43 11.53 -32.81
N MET A 251 20.50 12.65 -33.54
CA MET A 251 21.00 12.71 -34.91
C MET A 251 22.42 13.29 -34.95
N PRO A 252 23.35 12.63 -35.65
CA PRO A 252 24.72 13.12 -35.80
C PRO A 252 24.86 14.18 -36.92
N PHE A 253 25.85 15.04 -36.75
CA PHE A 253 26.38 15.94 -37.78
C PHE A 253 26.99 15.17 -38.96
N LYS A 254 27.26 15.85 -40.08
CA LYS A 254 27.88 15.24 -41.28
C LYS A 254 29.22 14.54 -41.00
N LEU A 255 29.97 15.04 -40.01
CA LEU A 255 31.26 14.49 -39.58
C LEU A 255 31.14 13.33 -38.57
N GLY A 256 29.92 12.94 -38.19
CA GLY A 256 29.65 11.82 -37.28
C GLY A 256 29.64 12.18 -35.79
N HIS A 257 29.81 13.46 -35.43
CA HIS A 257 29.63 13.92 -34.05
C HIS A 257 28.14 13.96 -33.69
N MET A 258 27.78 13.58 -32.46
CA MET A 258 26.40 13.64 -32.00
C MET A 258 25.99 15.08 -31.62
N GLY A 259 24.68 15.36 -31.62
CA GLY A 259 24.13 16.63 -31.16
C GLY A 259 23.60 17.57 -32.23
N ALA A 260 23.43 17.11 -33.48
CA ALA A 260 22.83 17.94 -34.53
C ALA A 260 21.34 18.19 -34.25
N GLY A 261 20.64 17.18 -33.72
CA GLY A 261 19.27 17.30 -33.24
C GLY A 261 18.77 16.03 -32.57
N ILE A 262 17.54 16.04 -32.09
CA ILE A 262 16.85 14.86 -31.54
C ILE A 262 15.45 14.78 -32.14
N ALA A 263 15.05 13.57 -32.54
CA ALA A 263 13.72 13.28 -33.01
C ALA A 263 12.99 12.37 -32.00
N VAL A 264 11.71 12.64 -31.77
CA VAL A 264 10.85 11.88 -30.85
C VAL A 264 9.49 11.60 -31.49
N THR A 265 8.92 10.45 -31.19
CA THR A 265 7.55 10.09 -31.56
C THR A 265 6.57 10.65 -30.54
N THR A 266 5.43 11.16 -31.01
CA THR A 266 4.32 11.58 -30.15
C THR A 266 3.44 10.38 -29.81
N VAL A 267 2.68 10.48 -28.71
CA VAL A 267 1.83 9.37 -28.23
C VAL A 267 0.56 9.24 -29.06
N MET A 268 -0.07 10.37 -29.42
CA MET A 268 -1.34 10.40 -30.16
C MET A 268 -1.18 10.62 -31.66
N GLY A 269 0.06 10.70 -32.16
CA GLY A 269 0.34 10.97 -33.56
C GLY A 269 0.20 12.45 -33.89
N ASP A 270 -0.63 12.75 -34.89
CA ASP A 270 -0.77 14.10 -35.44
C ASP A 270 -1.61 14.98 -34.52
N GLY A 271 -1.23 16.26 -34.40
CA GLY A 271 -1.94 17.19 -33.52
C GLY A 271 -1.16 18.45 -33.19
N MET A 272 -1.73 19.24 -32.28
CA MET A 272 -1.12 20.45 -31.74
C MET A 272 -0.74 20.19 -30.28
N TYR A 273 0.54 20.33 -29.96
CA TYR A 273 1.06 20.04 -28.62
C TYR A 273 1.56 21.32 -27.94
N PRO A 274 1.15 21.61 -26.69
CA PRO A 274 1.62 22.78 -25.96
C PRO A 274 3.07 22.62 -25.49
N VAL A 275 3.82 23.71 -25.59
CA VAL A 275 5.22 23.83 -25.18
C VAL A 275 5.31 24.82 -24.02
N TYR A 276 5.95 24.39 -22.94
CA TYR A 276 6.12 25.18 -21.72
C TYR A 276 7.60 25.46 -21.47
N ALA A 277 7.88 26.65 -20.93
CA ALA A 277 9.17 27.00 -20.35
C ALA A 277 9.07 27.19 -18.84
N GLU A 278 10.05 26.63 -18.13
CA GLU A 278 10.38 27.02 -16.77
C GLU A 278 11.42 28.14 -16.83
N LYS A 279 11.05 29.31 -16.33
CA LYS A 279 11.88 30.51 -16.31
C LYS A 279 12.34 30.79 -14.88
N TYR A 280 13.62 31.08 -14.75
CA TYR A 280 14.23 31.59 -13.53
C TYR A 280 14.86 32.94 -13.86
N ASP A 281 14.43 33.97 -13.14
CA ASP A 281 14.94 35.34 -13.33
C ASP A 281 14.80 35.84 -14.79
N GLY A 282 13.69 35.47 -15.44
CA GLY A 282 13.41 35.79 -16.84
C GLY A 282 14.15 34.94 -17.87
N LYS A 283 15.11 34.11 -17.46
CA LYS A 283 15.87 33.19 -18.34
C LYS A 283 15.19 31.83 -18.40
N ILE A 284 15.09 31.24 -19.59
CA ILE A 284 14.54 29.89 -19.78
C ILE A 284 15.58 28.87 -19.33
N VAL A 285 15.24 28.03 -18.35
CA VAL A 285 16.11 26.99 -17.81
C VAL A 285 15.69 25.60 -18.28
N ARG A 286 14.39 25.42 -18.53
CA ARG A 286 13.84 24.16 -19.03
C ARG A 286 12.75 24.43 -20.05
N VAL A 287 12.75 23.67 -21.12
CA VAL A 287 11.63 23.60 -22.07
C VAL A 287 11.12 22.16 -22.08
N TYR A 288 9.81 21.99 -22.04
CA TYR A 288 9.19 20.67 -22.18
C TYR A 288 7.90 20.76 -23.01
N CYS A 289 7.64 19.69 -23.76
CA CYS A 289 6.45 19.55 -24.59
C CYS A 289 5.52 18.52 -23.92
N ASN A 290 4.25 18.85 -23.71
CA ASN A 290 3.28 17.88 -23.23
C ASN A 290 2.68 17.14 -24.42
N LEU A 291 3.02 15.86 -24.55
CA LEU A 291 2.58 14.98 -25.65
C LEU A 291 1.34 14.13 -25.29
N LEU A 292 0.64 14.49 -24.20
CA LEU A 292 -0.52 13.80 -23.60
C LEU A 292 -1.62 14.79 -23.22
#